data_AF-K9DI71-F1
#
_entry.id   AF-K9DI71-F1
#
_cell.length_a   1.000
_cell.length_b   1.000
_cell.length_c   1.000
_cell.angle_alpha   90.00
_cell.angle_beta   90.00
_cell.angle_gamma   90.00
#
_symmetry.space_group_name_H-M   'P 1'
#
loop_
_entity.id
_entity.type
_entity.pdbx_description
1 polymer ?
#
loop_
_entity_poly.entity_id
_entity_poly.type
_entity_poly.pdbx_seq_one_letter_code
_entity_poly.pdbx_strand_id
1 'polypeptide(L)'
;MGSLADAKWSMLGWPAIVVGCMTVYFLSQVRALDALLLGEEMAVTLGINATRKRYIYMACMALLTGVLVSQCCIIGFVGLMGPNGCGKSTLLKHLYRVLPIQQGEITFDGTPLAGIPLREAAQQIGVMGQFHAVNFDFTVWQIVMMGRTPYKKGFDDDTEEDAYLAMEALQKVGMWDRAKRSFASLSGGEQQRVMLARVLCQQPSYLILDEPTNHLDITYQLELLEVIKGLGVGVIAALHDLNLAVLFCDEIFIMKKGQLVNHGMPSELISEELISDVYDVKSLVSAYADGTPIVTYQRQHMPFDAELTANNFSRGDAT
;
A
#
# COMPACT_ATOMS: atom_id res chain seq x y z
N MET A 1 8.59 -4.86 5.51
CA MET A 1 8.96 -5.83 4.45
C MET A 1 9.23 -7.15 5.14
N GLY A 2 8.25 -8.07 5.14
CA GLY A 2 8.44 -9.41 5.66
C GLY A 2 9.46 -10.14 4.79
N SER A 3 10.69 -10.25 5.29
CA SER A 3 11.73 -11.01 4.62
C SER A 3 11.39 -12.50 4.69
N LEU A 4 11.23 -13.14 3.53
CA LEU A 4 11.29 -14.60 3.42
C LEU A 4 12.64 -15.17 3.89
N ALA A 5 13.65 -14.34 4.20
CA ALA A 5 14.93 -14.80 4.74
C ALA A 5 14.83 -15.31 6.19
N ASP A 6 13.79 -14.93 6.95
CA ASP A 6 13.52 -15.46 8.31
C ASP A 6 12.42 -16.52 8.34
N ALA A 7 11.89 -16.94 7.18
CA ALA A 7 10.99 -18.09 7.11
C ALA A 7 11.80 -19.37 7.36
N LYS A 8 11.89 -19.79 8.63
CA LYS A 8 12.45 -21.08 9.01
C LYS A 8 11.76 -22.19 8.21
N TRP A 9 12.53 -23.05 7.56
CA TRP A 9 12.04 -24.24 6.82
C TRP A 9 11.10 -25.14 7.66
N SER A 10 11.14 -25.03 8.98
CA SER A 10 10.19 -25.69 9.90
C SER A 10 8.75 -25.18 9.78
N MET A 11 8.51 -23.97 9.29
CA MET A 11 7.18 -23.41 9.04
C MET A 11 6.60 -23.83 7.68
N LEU A 12 7.46 -24.26 6.73
CA LEU A 12 7.08 -24.70 5.38
C LEU A 12 6.85 -26.22 5.26
N GLY A 13 7.26 -27.01 6.26
CA GLY A 13 7.18 -28.47 6.21
C GLY A 13 5.77 -29.03 6.33
N TRP A 14 5.03 -28.63 7.37
CA TRP A 14 3.67 -29.12 7.61
C TRP A 14 2.65 -28.72 6.52
N PRO A 15 2.73 -27.53 5.88
CA PRO A 15 1.81 -27.13 4.81
C PRO A 15 2.09 -27.88 3.50
N ALA A 16 3.36 -28.12 3.15
CA ALA A 16 3.71 -28.95 2.01
C ALA A 16 3.22 -30.39 2.19
N ILE A 17 3.23 -30.91 3.43
CA ILE A 17 2.62 -32.20 3.78
C ILE A 17 1.10 -32.14 3.65
N VAL A 18 0.43 -31.07 4.09
CA VAL A 18 -1.03 -30.93 3.95
C VAL A 18 -1.44 -30.82 2.49
N VAL A 19 -0.77 -29.98 1.69
CA VAL A 19 -1.02 -29.85 0.25
C VAL A 19 -0.73 -31.18 -0.44
N GLY A 20 0.41 -31.83 -0.15
CA GLY A 20 0.75 -33.14 -0.70
C GLY A 20 -0.28 -34.23 -0.36
N CYS A 21 -0.69 -34.32 0.91
CA CYS A 21 -1.73 -35.26 1.36
C CYS A 21 -3.08 -34.98 0.70
N MET A 22 -3.45 -33.70 0.52
CA MET A 22 -4.70 -33.29 -0.13
C MET A 22 -4.66 -33.58 -1.64
N THR A 23 -3.53 -33.34 -2.31
CA THR A 23 -3.33 -33.70 -3.72
C THR A 23 -3.42 -35.21 -3.91
N VAL A 24 -2.78 -35.99 -3.05
CA VAL A 24 -2.86 -37.47 -3.08
C VAL A 24 -4.29 -37.95 -2.80
N TYR A 25 -5.00 -37.33 -1.84
CA TYR A 25 -6.40 -37.62 -1.57
C TYR A 25 -7.29 -37.32 -2.79
N PHE A 26 -7.11 -36.17 -3.43
CA PHE A 26 -7.84 -35.82 -4.65
C PHE A 26 -7.55 -36.78 -5.81
N LEU A 27 -6.28 -37.12 -6.03
CA LEU A 27 -5.86 -38.09 -7.05
C LEU A 27 -6.45 -39.48 -6.80
N SER A 28 -6.59 -39.89 -5.53
CA SER A 28 -7.23 -41.16 -5.15
C SER A 28 -8.74 -41.19 -5.45
N GLN A 29 -9.37 -40.03 -5.64
CA GLN A 29 -10.81 -39.89 -5.86
C GLN A 29 -11.18 -39.48 -7.30
N VAL A 30 -10.21 -39.43 -8.23
CA VAL A 30 -10.43 -39.02 -9.65
C VAL A 30 -11.56 -39.80 -10.30
N ARG A 31 -11.65 -41.12 -10.07
CA ARG A 31 -12.75 -41.94 -10.60
C ARG A 31 -14.14 -41.55 -10.09
N ALA A 32 -14.24 -41.00 -8.88
CA ALA A 32 -15.50 -40.50 -8.33
C ALA A 32 -15.84 -39.08 -8.82
N LEU A 33 -14.81 -38.28 -9.18
CA LEU A 33 -14.97 -36.99 -9.85
C LEU A 33 -15.43 -37.17 -11.30
N ASP A 34 -14.88 -38.15 -12.03
CA ASP A 34 -15.32 -38.51 -13.38
C ASP A 34 -16.78 -38.98 -13.39
N ALA A 35 -17.21 -39.73 -12.37
CA ALA A 35 -18.60 -40.17 -12.22
C ALA A 35 -19.58 -39.02 -11.90
N LEU A 36 -19.11 -37.94 -11.24
CA LEU A 36 -19.90 -36.72 -10.97
C LEU A 36 -20.09 -35.88 -12.24
N LEU A 37 -19.16 -35.93 -13.19
CA LEU A 37 -19.24 -35.24 -14.48
C LEU A 37 -20.22 -35.92 -15.47
N LEU A 38 -20.52 -37.21 -15.26
CA LEU A 38 -21.44 -38.01 -16.09
C LEU A 38 -22.94 -37.83 -15.73
N GLY A 39 -23.25 -36.99 -14.73
CA GLY A 39 -24.62 -36.67 -14.31
C GLY A 39 -25.08 -37.39 -13.04
N GLU A 40 -25.95 -36.75 -12.26
CA GLU A 40 -26.35 -37.20 -10.91
C GLU A 40 -27.03 -38.59 -10.91
N GLU A 41 -27.75 -38.96 -11.98
CA GLU A 41 -28.42 -40.27 -12.09
C GLU A 41 -27.44 -41.45 -12.17
N MET A 42 -26.30 -41.28 -12.85
CA MET A 42 -25.25 -42.32 -12.91
C MET A 42 -24.45 -42.43 -11.60
N ALA A 43 -24.29 -41.33 -10.86
CA ALA A 43 -23.58 -41.34 -9.58
C ALA A 43 -24.35 -42.10 -8.49
N VAL A 44 -25.69 -41.99 -8.48
CA VAL A 44 -26.56 -42.69 -7.52
C VAL A 44 -26.61 -44.19 -7.78
N THR A 45 -26.65 -44.63 -9.04
CA THR A 45 -26.63 -46.06 -9.41
C THR A 45 -25.32 -46.76 -9.04
N LEU A 46 -24.22 -46.01 -8.96
CA LEU A 46 -22.92 -46.49 -8.47
C LEU A 46 -22.77 -46.42 -6.93
N GLY A 47 -23.83 -46.05 -6.20
CA GLY A 47 -23.82 -45.97 -4.73
C GLY A 47 -23.03 -44.77 -4.18
N ILE A 48 -22.69 -43.79 -5.02
CA ILE A 48 -21.95 -42.60 -4.62
C ILE A 48 -22.94 -41.50 -4.26
N ASN A 49 -22.98 -41.11 -2.99
CA ASN A 49 -23.77 -39.95 -2.55
C ASN A 49 -23.09 -38.65 -3.00
N ALA A 50 -23.44 -38.21 -4.22
CA ALA A 50 -22.90 -37.05 -4.92
C ALA A 50 -22.95 -35.77 -4.08
N THR A 51 -24.07 -35.54 -3.37
CA THR A 51 -24.29 -34.36 -2.54
C THR A 51 -23.29 -34.29 -1.38
N ARG A 52 -23.10 -35.39 -0.65
CA ARG A 52 -22.13 -35.44 0.47
C ARG A 52 -20.69 -35.24 0.00
N LYS A 53 -20.31 -35.83 -1.13
CA LYS A 53 -18.96 -35.66 -1.70
C LYS A 53 -18.73 -34.22 -2.18
N ARG A 54 -19.73 -33.58 -2.79
CA ARG A 54 -19.65 -32.18 -3.24
C ARG A 54 -19.44 -31.20 -2.07
N TYR A 55 -20.11 -31.39 -0.94
CA TYR A 55 -19.86 -30.57 0.26
C TYR A 55 -18.45 -30.76 0.83
N ILE A 56 -17.95 -31.99 0.87
CA ILE A 56 -16.58 -32.28 1.30
C ILE A 56 -15.58 -31.57 0.37
N TYR A 57 -15.80 -31.60 -0.94
CA TYR A 57 -14.94 -30.90 -1.90
C TYR A 57 -14.97 -29.38 -1.75
N MET A 58 -16.16 -28.77 -1.57
CA MET A 58 -16.25 -27.33 -1.34
C MET A 58 -15.53 -26.91 -0.05
N ALA A 59 -15.67 -27.69 1.03
CA ALA A 59 -14.99 -27.44 2.29
C ALA A 59 -13.46 -27.59 2.15
N CYS A 60 -12.99 -28.64 1.46
CA CYS A 60 -11.57 -28.86 1.19
C CYS A 60 -10.95 -27.75 0.33
N MET A 61 -11.65 -27.30 -0.71
CA MET A 61 -11.19 -26.18 -1.55
C MET A 61 -11.16 -24.87 -0.76
N ALA A 62 -12.18 -24.57 0.03
CA ALA A 62 -12.19 -23.36 0.86
C ALA A 62 -11.05 -23.35 1.89
N LEU A 63 -10.77 -24.49 2.52
CA LEU A 63 -9.63 -24.64 3.44
C LEU A 63 -8.29 -24.53 2.72
N LEU A 64 -8.13 -25.11 1.53
CA LEU A 64 -6.91 -25.00 0.73
C LEU A 64 -6.67 -23.54 0.31
N THR A 65 -7.71 -22.85 -0.17
CA THR A 65 -7.64 -21.42 -0.50
C THR A 65 -7.30 -20.60 0.75
N GLY A 66 -7.90 -20.91 1.91
CA GLY A 66 -7.59 -20.23 3.16
C GLY A 66 -6.13 -20.40 3.60
N VAL A 67 -5.56 -21.61 3.46
CA VAL A 67 -4.15 -21.89 3.79
C VAL A 67 -3.20 -21.24 2.79
N LEU A 68 -3.53 -21.26 1.49
CA LEU A 68 -2.72 -20.61 0.45
C LEU A 68 -2.73 -19.09 0.61
N VAL A 69 -3.89 -18.48 0.87
CA VAL A 69 -4.01 -17.04 1.16
C VAL A 69 -3.26 -16.68 2.44
N SER A 70 -3.30 -17.53 3.46
CA SER A 70 -2.51 -17.33 4.69
C SER A 70 -1.00 -17.42 4.48
N GLN A 71 -0.53 -17.98 3.36
CA GLN A 71 0.91 -18.18 3.08
C GLN A 71 1.44 -17.30 1.96
N CYS A 72 0.60 -16.90 1.01
CA CYS A 72 0.92 -15.95 -0.03
C CYS A 72 0.84 -14.54 0.54
N CYS A 73 1.98 -14.05 1.05
CA CYS A 73 2.28 -12.66 1.37
C CYS A 73 1.23 -11.93 2.22
N ILE A 74 1.59 -11.60 3.46
CA ILE A 74 0.88 -10.53 4.16
C ILE A 74 1.03 -9.27 3.31
N ILE A 75 -0.02 -8.96 2.59
CA ILE A 75 -0.27 -7.66 2.00
C ILE A 75 -0.29 -6.70 3.20
N GLY A 76 0.84 -6.01 3.41
CA GLY A 76 1.03 -5.14 4.54
C GLY A 76 1.05 -3.68 4.12
N PHE A 77 0.44 -2.83 4.93
CA PHE A 77 0.59 -1.40 4.88
C PHE A 77 1.77 -1.01 5.78
N VAL A 78 2.88 -0.60 5.17
CA VAL A 78 4.07 -0.12 5.87
C VAL A 78 4.11 1.41 5.87
N GLY A 79 4.14 2.00 7.07
CA GLY A 79 4.32 3.44 7.27
C GLY A 79 5.79 3.79 7.45
N LEU A 80 6.30 4.73 6.65
CA LEU A 80 7.61 5.34 6.84
C LEU A 80 7.45 6.69 7.55
N MET A 81 7.98 6.77 8.76
CA MET A 81 7.79 7.88 9.69
C MET A 81 9.13 8.52 10.04
N GLY A 82 9.10 9.80 10.42
CA GLY A 82 10.28 10.54 10.85
C GLY A 82 10.12 12.04 10.62
N PRO A 83 11.03 12.87 11.16
CA PRO A 83 10.94 14.32 11.02
C PRO A 83 11.15 14.77 9.56
N ASN A 84 10.79 16.02 9.28
CA ASN A 84 11.01 16.61 7.96
C ASN A 84 12.51 16.63 7.63
N GLY A 85 12.85 16.30 6.39
CA GLY A 85 14.24 16.24 5.94
C GLY A 85 15.03 15.01 6.41
N CYS A 86 14.41 14.01 7.05
CA CYS A 86 15.12 12.78 7.45
C CYS A 86 15.42 11.82 6.29
N GLY A 87 14.91 12.09 5.08
CA GLY A 87 15.21 11.32 3.87
C GLY A 87 14.12 10.35 3.41
N LYS A 88 12.89 10.41 3.95
CA LYS A 88 11.76 9.53 3.56
C LYS A 88 11.52 9.50 2.04
N SER A 89 11.25 10.67 1.45
CA SER A 89 11.02 10.80 0.01
C SER A 89 12.24 10.37 -0.82
N THR A 90 13.45 10.58 -0.31
CA THR A 90 14.69 10.12 -0.96
C THR A 90 14.76 8.59 -0.97
N LEU A 91 14.45 7.93 0.16
CA LEU A 91 14.38 6.47 0.23
C LEU A 91 13.33 5.92 -0.74
N LEU A 92 12.12 6.51 -0.76
CA LEU A 92 11.08 6.11 -1.70
C LEU A 92 11.54 6.28 -3.15
N LYS A 93 12.21 7.40 -3.49
CA LYS A 93 12.78 7.64 -4.83
C LYS A 93 13.80 6.60 -5.28
N HIS A 94 14.53 6.00 -4.35
CA HIS A 94 15.38 4.85 -4.65
C HIS A 94 14.56 3.59 -4.94
N LEU A 95 13.51 3.33 -4.15
CA LEU A 95 12.62 2.17 -4.34
C LEU A 95 11.88 2.19 -5.68
N TYR A 96 11.43 3.35 -6.16
CA TYR A 96 10.82 3.48 -7.50
C TYR A 96 11.80 3.93 -8.59
N ARG A 97 13.11 3.82 -8.34
CA ARG A 97 14.21 3.99 -9.33
C ARG A 97 14.30 5.36 -10.01
N VAL A 98 13.78 6.41 -9.39
CA VAL A 98 14.04 7.79 -9.84
C VAL A 98 15.44 8.25 -9.44
N LEU A 99 15.96 7.76 -8.32
CA LEU A 99 17.35 8.01 -7.89
C LEU A 99 18.17 6.72 -7.90
N PRO A 100 19.36 6.70 -8.52
CA PRO A 100 20.24 5.54 -8.50
C PRO A 100 20.79 5.32 -7.08
N ILE A 101 20.98 4.05 -6.71
CA ILE A 101 21.67 3.68 -5.48
C ILE A 101 23.18 3.84 -5.65
N GLN A 102 23.86 4.30 -4.60
CA GLN A 102 25.32 4.49 -4.60
C GLN A 102 26.05 3.24 -4.08
N GLN A 103 25.47 2.58 -3.07
CA GLN A 103 25.99 1.39 -2.41
C GLN A 103 24.83 0.48 -2.01
N GLY A 104 25.10 -0.83 -1.92
CA GLY A 104 24.10 -1.85 -1.60
C GLY A 104 23.27 -2.27 -2.81
N GLU A 105 22.19 -3.00 -2.55
CA GLU A 105 21.24 -3.46 -3.57
C GLU A 105 19.80 -3.35 -3.05
N ILE A 106 18.87 -3.12 -3.98
CA ILE A 106 17.43 -3.19 -3.73
C ILE A 106 16.92 -4.36 -4.54
N THR A 107 16.19 -5.27 -3.90
CA THR A 107 15.57 -6.42 -4.55
C THR A 107 14.05 -6.27 -4.57
N PHE A 108 13.43 -6.81 -5.60
CA PHE A 108 11.99 -6.97 -5.75
C PHE A 108 11.72 -8.46 -5.95
N ASP A 109 11.00 -9.09 -5.02
CA ASP A 109 10.79 -10.54 -4.97
C ASP A 109 12.07 -11.36 -5.14
N GLY A 110 13.15 -10.93 -4.47
CA GLY A 110 14.46 -11.57 -4.51
C GLY A 110 15.30 -11.28 -5.77
N THR A 111 14.73 -10.59 -6.76
CA THR A 111 15.45 -10.18 -7.97
C THR A 111 16.02 -8.77 -7.81
N PRO A 112 17.30 -8.50 -8.13
CA PRO A 112 17.84 -7.14 -8.11
C PRO A 112 17.01 -6.19 -8.98
N LEU A 113 16.47 -5.14 -8.37
CA LEU A 113 15.57 -4.18 -9.01
C LEU A 113 16.24 -3.46 -10.20
N ALA A 114 17.57 -3.30 -10.14
CA ALA A 114 18.36 -2.76 -11.24
C ALA A 114 18.31 -3.62 -12.51
N GLY A 115 18.14 -4.94 -12.36
CA GLY A 115 18.06 -5.90 -13.47
C GLY A 115 16.67 -6.02 -14.11
N ILE A 116 15.63 -5.48 -13.47
CA ILE A 116 14.25 -5.52 -13.98
C ILE A 116 14.09 -4.40 -15.04
N PRO A 117 13.49 -4.65 -16.21
CA PRO A 117 13.15 -3.60 -17.16
C PRO A 117 12.22 -2.54 -16.54
N LEU A 118 12.42 -1.26 -16.86
CA LEU A 118 11.61 -0.16 -16.30
C LEU A 118 10.11 -0.35 -16.57
N ARG A 119 9.77 -0.86 -17.74
CA ARG A 119 8.39 -1.14 -18.13
C ARG A 119 7.74 -2.21 -17.25
N GLU A 120 8.46 -3.30 -16.97
CA GLU A 120 7.99 -4.38 -16.11
C GLU A 120 7.86 -3.90 -14.66
N ALA A 121 8.85 -3.15 -14.16
CA ALA A 121 8.78 -2.54 -12.83
C ALA A 121 7.57 -1.59 -12.72
N ALA A 122 7.30 -0.79 -13.75
CA ALA A 122 6.14 0.11 -13.82
C ALA A 122 4.80 -0.60 -14.06
N GLN A 123 4.76 -1.93 -14.27
CA GLN A 123 3.52 -2.71 -14.24
C GLN A 123 3.26 -3.24 -12.82
N GLN A 124 4.32 -3.50 -12.05
CA GLN A 124 4.24 -4.08 -10.71
C GLN A 124 4.14 -3.01 -9.60
N ILE A 125 4.78 -1.86 -9.78
CA ILE A 125 4.92 -0.81 -8.76
C ILE A 125 4.15 0.43 -9.23
N GLY A 126 3.09 0.78 -8.51
CA GLY A 126 2.35 2.02 -8.64
C GLY A 126 2.92 3.07 -7.70
N VAL A 127 3.10 4.30 -8.19
CA VAL A 127 3.69 5.39 -7.39
C VAL A 127 2.77 6.60 -7.38
N MET A 128 2.41 7.05 -6.19
CA MET A 128 1.75 8.33 -5.96
C MET A 128 2.74 9.28 -5.30
N GLY A 129 3.46 10.04 -6.14
CA GLY A 129 4.42 11.04 -5.67
C GLY A 129 3.77 12.38 -5.32
N GLN A 130 4.56 13.28 -4.74
CA GLN A 130 4.16 14.68 -4.56
C GLN A 130 3.87 15.33 -5.91
N PHE A 131 2.68 15.92 -6.04
CA PHE A 131 2.21 16.52 -7.28
C PHE A 131 2.68 17.96 -7.43
N HIS A 132 3.17 18.31 -8.62
CA HIS A 132 3.32 19.68 -9.08
C HIS A 132 2.26 19.94 -10.17
N ALA A 133 1.60 21.09 -10.10
CA ALA A 133 0.47 21.43 -10.96
C ALA A 133 0.75 21.09 -12.44
N VAL A 134 -0.14 20.31 -13.05
CA VAL A 134 -0.07 20.00 -14.48
C VAL A 134 -0.48 21.26 -15.23
N ASN A 135 0.45 21.86 -15.98
CA ASN A 135 0.25 23.10 -16.74
C ASN A 135 -0.65 22.94 -17.99
N PHE A 136 -1.27 21.77 -18.17
CA PHE A 136 -2.11 21.43 -19.31
C PHE A 136 -3.49 20.98 -18.83
N ASP A 137 -4.54 21.43 -19.52
CA ASP A 137 -5.92 21.12 -19.15
C ASP A 137 -6.33 19.74 -19.66
N PHE A 138 -6.02 18.70 -18.88
CA PHE A 138 -6.49 17.35 -19.11
C PHE A 138 -7.80 17.07 -18.37
N THR A 139 -8.65 16.24 -18.96
CA THR A 139 -9.81 15.69 -18.25
C THR A 139 -9.39 14.63 -17.25
N VAL A 140 -10.22 14.42 -16.23
CA VAL A 140 -10.04 13.33 -15.26
C VAL A 140 -9.85 11.98 -15.94
N TRP A 141 -10.66 11.68 -16.96
CA TRP A 141 -10.56 10.47 -17.75
C TRP A 141 -9.19 10.30 -18.39
N GLN A 142 -8.69 11.35 -19.06
CA GLN A 142 -7.37 11.32 -19.70
C GLN A 142 -6.25 11.05 -18.69
N ILE A 143 -6.30 11.66 -17.51
CA ILE A 143 -5.30 11.41 -16.47
C ILE A 143 -5.34 9.97 -15.98
N VAL A 144 -6.53 9.40 -15.78
CA VAL A 144 -6.65 8.00 -15.33
C VAL A 144 -6.16 7.04 -16.42
N MET A 145 -6.52 7.28 -17.67
CA MET A 145 -6.04 6.47 -18.81
C MET A 145 -4.51 6.47 -18.95
N MET A 146 -3.81 7.54 -18.53
CA MET A 146 -2.34 7.55 -18.48
C MET A 146 -1.77 6.46 -17.55
N GLY A 147 -2.55 5.91 -16.62
CA GLY A 147 -2.18 4.74 -15.82
C GLY A 147 -1.87 3.49 -16.65
N ARG A 148 -2.43 3.39 -17.87
CA ARG A 148 -2.22 2.25 -18.78
C ARG A 148 -0.96 2.36 -19.63
N THR A 149 -0.23 3.47 -19.55
CA THR A 149 1.01 3.71 -20.33
C THR A 149 2.02 2.54 -20.27
N PRO A 150 2.27 1.87 -19.12
CA PRO A 150 3.20 0.73 -19.06
C PRO A 150 2.77 -0.50 -19.90
N TYR A 151 1.49 -0.60 -20.29
CA TYR A 151 0.95 -1.69 -21.09
C TYR A 151 0.94 -1.39 -22.60
N LYS A 152 1.09 -0.13 -23.01
CA LYS A 152 1.08 0.29 -24.41
C LYS A 152 2.43 0.20 -25.12
N LYS A 153 2.47 -0.19 -26.40
CA LYS A 153 3.69 -0.22 -27.22
C LYS A 153 3.68 0.97 -28.19
N GLY A 154 4.36 2.06 -27.83
CA GLY A 154 4.46 3.23 -28.71
C GLY A 154 3.14 4.00 -28.80
N PHE A 155 2.57 4.10 -30.00
CA PHE A 155 1.34 4.85 -30.29
C PHE A 155 0.08 3.96 -30.34
N ASP A 156 0.06 2.86 -29.58
CA ASP A 156 -1.12 2.01 -29.49
C ASP A 156 -2.34 2.81 -29.03
N ASP A 157 -3.46 2.58 -29.73
CA ASP A 157 -4.76 3.13 -29.36
C ASP A 157 -5.26 2.55 -28.03
N ASP A 158 -6.15 3.29 -27.36
CA ASP A 158 -6.84 2.81 -26.16
C ASP A 158 -7.69 1.58 -26.48
N THR A 159 -7.56 0.51 -25.69
CA THR A 159 -8.40 -0.67 -25.80
C THR A 159 -9.69 -0.53 -24.98
N GLU A 160 -10.69 -1.37 -25.26
CA GLU A 160 -11.90 -1.46 -24.42
C GLU A 160 -11.57 -1.90 -22.99
N GLU A 161 -10.54 -2.74 -22.81
CA GLU A 161 -10.05 -3.16 -21.51
C GLU A 161 -9.44 -1.98 -20.73
N ASP A 162 -8.63 -1.14 -21.37
CA ASP A 162 -8.07 0.06 -20.76
C ASP A 162 -9.18 1.02 -20.28
N ALA A 163 -10.20 1.22 -21.11
CA ALA A 163 -11.35 2.04 -20.77
C ALA A 163 -12.15 1.45 -19.59
N TYR A 164 -12.36 0.13 -19.57
CA TYR A 164 -13.03 -0.56 -18.47
C TYR A 164 -12.26 -0.40 -17.15
N LEU A 165 -10.95 -0.61 -17.17
CA LEU A 165 -10.09 -0.47 -15.98
C LEU A 165 -10.03 0.97 -15.48
N ALA A 166 -10.02 1.96 -16.37
CA ALA A 166 -10.09 3.37 -15.98
C ALA A 166 -11.43 3.73 -15.35
N MET A 167 -12.53 3.22 -15.90
CA MET A 167 -13.87 3.37 -15.30
C MET A 167 -13.92 2.75 -13.91
N GLU A 168 -13.47 1.50 -13.75
CA GLU A 168 -13.47 0.78 -12.48
C GLU A 168 -12.63 1.54 -11.42
N ALA A 169 -11.44 2.02 -11.81
CA ALA A 169 -10.58 2.81 -10.93
C ALA A 169 -11.24 4.12 -10.49
N LEU A 170 -11.94 4.82 -11.39
CA LEU A 170 -12.69 6.03 -11.06
C LEU A 170 -13.88 5.76 -10.14
N GLN A 171 -14.55 4.62 -10.30
CA GLN A 171 -15.64 4.20 -9.42
C GLN A 171 -15.13 3.89 -8.01
N LYS A 172 -14.00 3.18 -7.88
CA LYS A 172 -13.37 2.86 -6.59
C LYS A 172 -13.04 4.10 -5.76
N VAL A 173 -12.68 5.22 -6.41
CA VAL A 173 -12.38 6.49 -5.72
C VAL A 173 -13.55 7.49 -5.71
N GLY A 174 -14.74 7.10 -6.21
CA GLY A 174 -15.92 7.96 -6.25
C GLY A 174 -15.82 9.17 -7.17
N MET A 175 -15.07 9.09 -8.28
CA MET A 175 -14.83 10.20 -9.22
C MET A 175 -15.39 9.96 -10.62
N TRP A 176 -16.15 8.88 -10.84
CA TRP A 176 -16.72 8.53 -12.15
C TRP A 176 -17.56 9.64 -12.78
N ASP A 177 -18.44 10.28 -12.01
CA ASP A 177 -19.32 11.35 -12.50
C ASP A 177 -18.56 12.60 -12.97
N ARG A 178 -17.27 12.68 -12.64
CA ARG A 178 -16.39 13.80 -12.98
C ARG A 178 -15.38 13.44 -14.06
N ALA A 179 -15.49 12.26 -14.70
CA ALA A 179 -14.55 11.77 -15.71
C ALA A 179 -14.29 12.79 -16.84
N LYS A 180 -15.31 13.55 -17.25
CA LYS A 180 -15.20 14.57 -18.32
C LYS A 180 -14.76 15.95 -17.84
N ARG A 181 -14.66 16.17 -16.53
CA ARG A 181 -14.32 17.46 -15.95
C ARG A 181 -12.82 17.72 -16.10
N SER A 182 -12.46 18.99 -16.25
CA SER A 182 -11.07 19.45 -16.18
C SER A 182 -10.48 19.11 -14.81
N PHE A 183 -9.30 18.49 -14.80
CA PHE A 183 -8.56 18.17 -13.58
C PHE A 183 -8.13 19.43 -12.81
N ALA A 184 -7.74 20.49 -13.53
CA ALA A 184 -7.34 21.76 -12.92
C ALA A 184 -8.50 22.43 -12.14
N SER A 185 -9.75 22.10 -12.48
CA SER A 185 -10.95 22.64 -11.82
C SER A 185 -11.37 21.88 -10.54
N LEU A 186 -10.65 20.81 -10.17
CA LEU A 186 -10.92 19.99 -8.99
C LEU A 186 -10.27 20.58 -7.74
N SER A 187 -10.84 20.27 -6.56
CA SER A 187 -10.18 20.54 -5.28
C SER A 187 -8.92 19.68 -5.10
N GLY A 188 -8.03 20.03 -4.17
CA GLY A 188 -6.81 19.24 -3.90
C GLY A 188 -7.11 17.77 -3.53
N GLY A 189 -8.17 17.54 -2.74
CA GLY A 189 -8.63 16.18 -2.39
C GLY A 189 -9.16 15.39 -3.58
N GLU A 190 -9.92 16.05 -4.45
CA GLU A 190 -10.42 15.44 -5.67
C GLU A 190 -9.29 15.12 -6.65
N GLN A 191 -8.30 16.01 -6.78
CA GLN A 191 -7.11 15.77 -7.58
C GLN A 191 -6.35 14.55 -7.08
N GLN A 192 -6.16 14.40 -5.76
CA GLN A 192 -5.50 13.23 -5.21
C GLN A 192 -6.27 11.93 -5.45
N ARG A 193 -7.60 11.92 -5.34
CA ARG A 193 -8.41 10.74 -5.69
C ARG A 193 -8.26 10.34 -7.14
N VAL A 194 -8.23 11.31 -8.05
CA VAL A 194 -7.99 11.05 -9.48
C VAL A 194 -6.59 10.48 -9.71
N MET A 195 -5.58 10.97 -8.98
CA MET A 195 -4.23 10.42 -9.05
C MET A 195 -4.15 9.00 -8.48
N LEU A 196 -4.86 8.71 -7.39
CA LEU A 196 -5.01 7.34 -6.91
C LEU A 196 -5.68 6.47 -7.98
N ALA A 197 -6.79 6.91 -8.59
CA ALA A 197 -7.43 6.17 -9.68
C ALA A 197 -6.50 5.91 -10.86
N ARG A 198 -5.67 6.89 -11.26
CA ARG A 198 -4.64 6.67 -12.28
C ARG A 198 -3.68 5.54 -11.90
N VAL A 199 -3.22 5.52 -10.65
CA VAL A 199 -2.34 4.45 -10.17
C VAL A 199 -3.08 3.11 -10.09
N LEU A 200 -4.35 3.09 -9.67
CA LEU A 200 -5.16 1.86 -9.63
C LEU A 200 -5.45 1.30 -11.02
N CYS A 201 -5.63 2.17 -12.01
CA CYS A 201 -5.82 1.79 -13.41
C CYS A 201 -4.59 1.04 -13.95
N GLN A 202 -3.39 1.28 -13.40
CA GLN A 202 -2.18 0.53 -13.70
C GLN A 202 -2.24 -0.92 -13.20
N GLN A 203 -3.13 -1.28 -12.27
CA GLN A 203 -3.22 -2.59 -11.60
C GLN A 203 -1.90 -3.04 -10.94
N PRO A 204 -1.27 -2.22 -10.08
CA PRO A 204 0.00 -2.56 -9.47
C PRO A 204 -0.18 -3.60 -8.35
N SER A 205 0.83 -4.43 -8.15
CA SER A 205 0.93 -5.33 -6.99
C SER A 205 1.44 -4.62 -5.73
N TYR A 206 2.19 -3.53 -5.90
CA TYR A 206 2.72 -2.70 -4.82
C TYR A 206 2.45 -1.22 -5.06
N LEU A 207 2.11 -0.49 -4.00
CA LEU A 207 1.93 0.95 -4.01
C LEU A 207 2.99 1.64 -3.16
N ILE A 208 3.62 2.66 -3.74
CA ILE A 208 4.52 3.56 -3.03
C ILE A 208 3.88 4.94 -3.00
N LEU A 209 3.70 5.49 -1.81
CA LEU A 209 3.01 6.74 -1.56
C LEU A 209 3.96 7.72 -0.88
N ASP A 210 4.26 8.84 -1.53
CA ASP A 210 5.15 9.88 -0.98
C ASP A 210 4.31 11.05 -0.48
N GLU A 211 4.05 11.05 0.83
CA GLU A 211 3.24 12.07 1.53
C GLU A 211 1.82 12.22 0.93
N PRO A 212 1.06 11.12 0.81
CA PRO A 212 -0.22 11.10 0.10
C PRO A 212 -1.29 11.94 0.78
N THR A 213 -1.14 12.32 2.05
CA THR A 213 -2.15 13.06 2.82
C THR A 213 -1.90 14.57 2.88
N ASN A 214 -0.82 15.06 2.26
CA ASN A 214 -0.49 16.49 2.30
C ASN A 214 -1.53 17.37 1.59
N HIS A 215 -1.78 18.55 2.15
CA HIS A 215 -2.73 19.54 1.62
C HIS A 215 -4.19 19.05 1.53
N LEU A 216 -4.54 18.01 2.31
CA LEU A 216 -5.90 17.52 2.45
C LEU A 216 -6.51 17.87 3.80
N ASP A 217 -7.82 18.07 3.81
CA ASP A 217 -8.60 18.05 5.04
C ASP A 217 -8.67 16.62 5.60
N ILE A 218 -8.84 16.51 6.92
CA ILE A 218 -8.82 15.24 7.68
C ILE A 218 -9.77 14.19 7.08
N THR A 219 -10.99 14.59 6.69
CA THR A 219 -11.98 13.68 6.08
C THR A 219 -11.42 13.04 4.80
N TYR A 220 -10.79 13.82 3.93
CA TYR A 220 -10.20 13.31 2.69
C TYR A 220 -8.97 12.42 2.96
N GLN A 221 -8.18 12.72 3.99
CA GLN A 221 -7.04 11.89 4.38
C GLN A 221 -7.49 10.49 4.82
N LEU A 222 -8.50 10.42 5.68
CA LEU A 222 -9.06 9.17 6.17
C LEU A 222 -9.67 8.35 5.03
N GLU A 223 -10.50 8.98 4.19
CA GLU A 223 -11.11 8.29 3.04
C GLU A 223 -10.05 7.76 2.06
N LEU A 224 -8.98 8.53 1.81
CA LEU A 224 -7.89 8.08 0.94
C LEU A 224 -7.19 6.84 1.49
N LEU A 225 -6.82 6.87 2.77
CA LEU A 225 -6.12 5.77 3.43
C LEU A 225 -7.02 4.52 3.58
N GLU A 226 -8.32 4.71 3.80
CA GLU A 226 -9.30 3.62 3.84
C GLU A 226 -9.42 2.93 2.48
N VAL A 227 -9.52 3.71 1.40
CA VAL A 227 -9.51 3.15 0.04
C VAL A 227 -8.23 2.35 -0.19
N ILE A 228 -7.06 2.91 0.14
CA ILE A 228 -5.76 2.24 -0.04
C ILE A 228 -5.69 0.93 0.75
N LYS A 229 -6.13 0.93 2.02
CA LYS A 229 -6.14 -0.27 2.87
C LYS A 229 -7.08 -1.35 2.31
N GLY A 230 -8.20 -0.95 1.72
CA GLY A 230 -9.16 -1.86 1.09
C GLY A 230 -8.71 -2.50 -0.24
N LEU A 231 -7.60 -2.06 -0.84
CA LEU A 231 -7.14 -2.58 -2.14
C LEU A 231 -6.55 -3.98 -2.08
N GLY A 232 -6.02 -4.39 -0.93
CA GLY A 232 -5.33 -5.67 -0.82
C GLY A 232 -4.02 -5.73 -1.64
N VAL A 233 -3.27 -4.63 -1.73
CA VAL A 233 -1.95 -4.56 -2.37
C VAL A 233 -0.87 -4.14 -1.37
N GLY A 234 0.38 -4.51 -1.58
CA GLY A 234 1.46 -4.14 -0.64
C GLY A 234 1.69 -2.63 -0.67
N VAL A 235 1.65 -1.93 0.46
CA VAL A 235 1.76 -0.47 0.50
C VAL A 235 2.99 -0.04 1.29
N ILE A 236 3.74 0.92 0.76
CA ILE A 236 4.76 1.68 1.49
C ILE A 236 4.39 3.15 1.40
N ALA A 237 4.03 3.77 2.52
CA ALA A 237 3.64 5.17 2.55
C ALA A 237 4.54 6.00 3.47
N ALA A 238 5.10 7.10 2.96
CA ALA A 238 5.66 8.13 3.83
C ALA A 238 4.52 8.96 4.43
N LEU A 239 4.32 8.83 5.73
CA LEU A 239 3.31 9.57 6.49
C LEU A 239 4.00 10.55 7.45
N HIS A 240 3.28 11.61 7.84
CA HIS A 240 3.76 12.58 8.83
C HIS A 240 2.99 12.53 10.13
N ASP A 241 1.73 12.10 10.09
CA ASP A 241 0.87 12.00 11.26
C ASP A 241 1.00 10.60 11.90
N LEU A 242 1.49 10.56 13.14
CA LEU A 242 1.62 9.34 13.93
C LEU A 242 0.27 8.66 14.18
N ASN A 243 -0.80 9.42 14.41
CA ASN A 243 -2.12 8.84 14.65
C ASN A 243 -2.68 8.20 13.37
N LEU A 244 -2.48 8.80 12.20
CA LEU A 244 -2.84 8.15 10.93
C LEU A 244 -1.99 6.89 10.69
N ALA A 245 -0.68 6.95 10.96
CA ALA A 245 0.17 5.76 10.82
C ALA A 245 -0.31 4.62 11.73
N VAL A 246 -0.67 4.92 12.98
CA VAL A 246 -1.21 3.94 13.93
C VAL A 246 -2.52 3.31 13.46
N LEU A 247 -3.42 4.09 12.86
CA LEU A 247 -4.73 3.59 12.42
C LEU A 247 -4.65 2.69 11.18
N PHE A 248 -3.76 3.02 10.24
CA PHE A 248 -3.76 2.40 8.91
C PHE A 248 -2.61 1.43 8.66
N CYS A 249 -1.45 1.62 9.29
CA CYS A 249 -0.26 0.82 9.03
C CYS A 249 -0.25 -0.45 9.90
N ASP A 250 0.19 -1.55 9.30
CA ASP A 250 0.46 -2.81 10.00
C ASP A 250 1.85 -2.79 10.64
N GLU A 251 2.82 -2.13 9.98
CA GLU A 251 4.17 -1.90 10.49
C GLU A 251 4.59 -0.44 10.26
N ILE A 252 5.36 0.10 11.20
CA ILE A 252 5.94 1.43 11.09
C ILE A 252 7.47 1.33 11.13
N PHE A 253 8.12 2.07 10.23
CA PHE A 253 9.56 2.23 10.14
C PHE A 253 9.91 3.67 10.45
N ILE A 254 10.80 3.90 11.41
CA ILE A 254 11.18 5.23 11.89
C ILE A 254 12.55 5.61 11.33
N MET A 255 12.59 6.72 10.63
CA MET A 255 13.82 7.32 10.09
C MET A 255 14.22 8.58 10.83
N LYS A 256 15.52 8.71 11.15
CA LYS A 256 16.13 9.91 11.71
C LYS A 256 17.50 10.11 11.07
N LYS A 257 17.78 11.32 10.59
CA LYS A 257 19.08 11.70 9.96
C LYS A 257 19.55 10.73 8.86
N GLY A 258 18.63 10.27 7.99
CA GLY A 258 18.96 9.38 6.87
C GLY A 258 19.12 7.90 7.22
N GLN A 259 18.88 7.51 8.47
CA GLN A 259 19.01 6.13 8.93
C GLN A 259 17.70 5.61 9.50
N LEU A 260 17.45 4.31 9.33
CA LEU A 260 16.39 3.62 10.03
C LEU A 260 16.82 3.39 11.48
N VAL A 261 16.08 3.96 12.43
CA VAL A 261 16.41 3.88 13.86
C VAL A 261 15.57 2.88 14.62
N ASN A 262 14.33 2.63 14.17
CA ASN A 262 13.44 1.66 14.81
C ASN A 262 12.36 1.16 13.84
N HIS A 263 11.77 0.01 14.11
CA HIS A 263 10.64 -0.53 13.35
C HIS A 263 9.82 -1.50 14.21
N GLY A 264 8.53 -1.66 13.90
CA GLY A 264 7.65 -2.62 14.58
C GLY A 264 6.18 -2.33 14.37
N MET A 265 5.32 -3.08 15.06
CA MET A 265 3.88 -2.83 15.08
C MET A 265 3.58 -1.50 15.80
N PRO A 266 2.57 -0.73 15.36
CA PRO A 266 2.25 0.55 16.01
C PRO A 266 2.01 0.45 17.52
N SER A 267 1.36 -0.62 17.98
CA SER A 267 1.07 -0.88 19.40
C SER A 267 2.31 -1.12 20.26
N GLU A 268 3.40 -1.62 19.67
CA GLU A 268 4.64 -1.94 20.37
C GLU A 268 5.68 -0.82 20.21
N LEU A 269 5.61 -0.09 19.10
CA LEU A 269 6.61 0.90 18.71
C LEU A 269 6.34 2.27 19.31
N ILE A 270 5.08 2.71 19.37
CA ILE A 270 4.74 4.08 19.71
C ILE A 270 4.82 4.29 21.23
N SER A 271 5.83 5.05 21.67
CA SER A 271 6.03 5.47 23.06
C SER A 271 6.38 6.94 23.16
N GLU A 272 6.16 7.55 24.33
CA GLU A 272 6.54 8.94 24.61
C GLU A 272 8.04 9.17 24.43
N GLU A 273 8.85 8.17 24.81
CA GLU A 273 10.31 8.19 24.68
C GLU A 273 10.75 8.20 23.22
N LEU A 274 10.13 7.35 22.38
CA LEU A 274 10.40 7.31 20.95
C LEU A 274 10.05 8.66 20.29
N ILE A 275 8.87 9.21 20.63
CA ILE A 275 8.41 10.47 20.05
C ILE A 275 9.33 11.62 20.47
N SER A 276 9.71 11.67 21.75
CA SER A 276 10.64 12.67 22.26
C SER A 276 12.02 12.56 21.61
N ASP A 277 12.55 11.36 21.40
CA ASP A 277 13.85 11.20 20.73
C ASP A 277 13.76 11.57 19.25
N VAL A 278 12.73 11.13 18.53
CA VAL A 278 12.68 11.25 17.07
C VAL A 278 12.26 12.65 16.60
N TYR A 279 11.33 13.28 17.32
CA TYR A 279 10.69 14.53 16.91
C TYR A 279 11.03 15.73 17.80
N ASP A 280 11.75 15.54 18.91
CA ASP A 280 12.02 16.58 19.92
C ASP A 280 10.74 17.23 20.51
N VAL A 281 9.63 16.48 20.51
CA VAL A 281 8.31 16.93 21.00
C VAL A 281 7.92 16.17 22.26
N LYS A 282 7.34 16.89 23.23
CA LYS A 282 6.71 16.28 24.41
C LYS A 282 5.32 15.79 24.02
N SER A 283 5.03 14.52 24.32
CA SER A 283 3.75 13.89 24.02
C SER A 283 3.28 13.04 25.19
N LEU A 284 1.98 12.76 25.22
CA LEU A 284 1.38 11.70 26.01
C LEU A 284 0.88 10.61 25.08
N VAL A 285 1.18 9.36 25.41
CA VAL A 285 0.64 8.20 24.67
C VAL A 285 -0.42 7.52 25.54
N SER A 286 -1.67 7.57 25.08
CA SER A 286 -2.78 6.80 25.65
C SER A 286 -3.19 5.69 24.67
N ALA A 287 -4.22 4.92 25.01
CA ALA A 287 -4.76 3.89 24.12
C ALA A 287 -6.29 3.97 24.07
N TYR A 288 -6.86 3.64 22.91
CA TYR A 288 -8.27 3.35 22.73
C TYR A 288 -8.66 2.06 23.48
N ALA A 289 -9.96 1.78 23.58
CA ALA A 289 -10.49 0.59 24.26
C ALA A 289 -10.03 -0.73 23.63
N ASP A 290 -9.66 -0.71 22.35
CA ASP A 290 -9.12 -1.84 21.59
C ASP A 290 -7.59 -1.98 21.68
N GLY A 291 -6.92 -1.10 22.44
CA GLY A 291 -5.46 -1.08 22.60
C GLY A 291 -4.71 -0.26 21.55
N THR A 292 -5.41 0.37 20.59
CA THR A 292 -4.78 1.22 19.57
C THR A 292 -4.19 2.49 20.22
N PRO A 293 -2.89 2.80 20.04
CA PRO A 293 -2.28 3.95 20.70
C PRO A 293 -2.80 5.29 20.16
N ILE A 294 -2.79 6.32 21.02
CA ILE A 294 -3.19 7.69 20.70
C ILE A 294 -2.10 8.62 21.16
N VAL A 295 -1.56 9.40 20.23
CA VAL A 295 -0.54 10.40 20.51
C VAL A 295 -1.19 11.76 20.71
N THR A 296 -1.00 12.34 21.89
CA THR A 296 -1.41 13.71 22.21
C THR A 296 -0.17 14.59 22.41
N TYR A 297 0.01 15.59 21.56
CA TYR A 297 1.14 16.51 21.68
C TYR A 297 0.90 17.57 22.76
N GLN A 298 1.91 17.83 23.58
CA GLN A 298 1.89 18.90 24.57
C GLN A 298 2.41 20.19 23.96
N ARG A 299 1.68 21.29 24.17
CA ARG A 299 2.14 22.62 23.76
C ARG A 299 3.41 22.97 24.55
N GLN A 300 4.53 23.11 23.84
CA GLN A 300 5.75 23.66 24.42
C GLN A 300 5.69 25.19 24.34
N HIS A 301 5.70 25.87 25.49
CA HIS A 301 5.86 27.31 25.53
C HIS A 301 7.30 27.64 25.13
N MET A 302 7.51 28.01 23.87
CA MET A 302 8.76 28.65 23.49
C MET A 302 8.80 30.02 24.18
N PRO A 303 9.79 30.31 25.04
CA PRO A 303 9.93 31.66 25.59
C PRO A 303 10.12 32.61 24.41
N PHE A 304 9.21 33.57 24.30
CA PHE A 304 9.29 34.61 23.28
C PHE A 304 10.33 35.63 23.79
N ASP A 305 11.60 35.46 23.41
CA ASP A 305 12.66 36.40 23.78
C ASP A 305 12.44 37.72 23.03
N ALA A 306 11.68 38.62 23.65
CA ALA A 306 11.39 39.96 23.14
C ALA A 306 12.64 40.84 22.97
N GLU A 307 13.77 40.49 23.61
CA GLU A 307 15.03 41.23 23.50
C GLU A 307 15.77 40.95 22.17
N LEU A 308 15.55 39.79 21.54
CA LEU A 308 16.20 39.43 20.26
C LEU A 308 15.56 40.12 19.05
N THR A 309 14.27 40.45 19.11
CA THR A 309 13.57 41.19 18.05
C THR A 309 13.85 42.70 18.13
N ALA A 310 14.01 43.28 19.33
CA ALA A 310 14.33 44.70 19.49
C ALA A 310 15.74 45.07 18.96
N ASN A 311 16.72 44.17 19.11
CA ASN A 311 18.08 44.39 18.61
C ASN A 311 18.24 44.15 17.09
N ASN A 312 17.36 43.35 16.49
CA ASN A 312 17.38 43.12 15.04
C ASN A 312 16.60 44.18 14.24
N PHE A 313 15.57 44.81 14.82
CA PHE A 313 14.90 45.95 14.19
C PHE A 313 15.68 47.27 14.30
N SER A 314 16.49 47.46 15.33
CA SER A 314 17.31 48.68 15.50
C SER A 314 18.62 48.69 14.70
N ARG A 315 19.03 47.56 14.11
CA ARG A 315 20.22 47.45 13.24
C ARG A 315 19.92 47.48 11.74
N GLY A 316 18.64 47.52 11.34
CA GLY A 316 18.22 47.51 9.93
C GLY A 316 18.23 48.86 9.21
N ASP A 317 18.33 49.99 9.93
CA ASP A 317 18.22 51.35 9.36
C ASP A 317 19.55 52.13 9.29
N ALA A 318 20.70 51.45 9.34
CA ALA A 318 21.99 52.10 9.19
C ALA A 318 23.01 51.24 8.43
N THR A 319 22.86 51.18 7.10
CA THR A 319 23.92 51.23 6.08
C THR A 319 23.34 51.16 4.68
#